data_AF-A0A2P5HUQ4-F1
#
_entry.id   AF-A0A2P5HUQ4-F1
#
_cell.length_a   1.000
_cell.length_b   1.000
_cell.length_c   1.000
_cell.angle_alpha   90.00
_cell.angle_beta   90.00
_cell.angle_gamma   90.00
#
_symmetry.space_group_name_H-M   'P 1'
#
loop_
_entity.id
_entity.type
_entity.pdbx_description
1 polymer ?
#
loop_
_entity_poly.entity_id
_entity_poly.type
_entity_poly.pdbx_seq_one_letter_code
_entity_poly.pdbx_strand_id
1 'polypeptide(L)'
;MRDGGSSWAEIAKTFPLRTEGSVKKHWYKDMHYAEFAEDESAALMSAIKEYENNKWKVIGQKVGKPAKACEQYAKEHFPDLFNPAKRG
;
A
#
# COMPACT_ATOMS: atom_id res chain seq x y z
N MET A 1 13.27 -2.83 0.92
CA MET A 1 13.87 -3.44 2.13
C MET A 1 13.19 -4.77 2.44
N ARG A 2 11.90 -4.82 2.82
CA ARG A 2 11.23 -6.13 2.99
C ARG A 2 10.74 -6.78 1.68
N ASP A 3 10.29 -5.97 0.72
CA ASP A 3 9.84 -6.43 -0.61
C ASP A 3 10.97 -7.08 -1.43
N GLY A 4 12.23 -6.76 -1.11
CA GLY A 4 13.42 -7.38 -1.71
C GLY A 4 13.87 -8.69 -1.06
N GLY A 5 13.06 -9.29 -0.17
CA GLY A 5 13.34 -10.58 0.46
C GLY A 5 14.14 -10.55 1.76
N SER A 6 14.54 -9.38 2.26
CA SER A 6 15.32 -9.28 3.50
C SER A 6 14.47 -9.62 4.73
N SER A 7 15.06 -10.38 5.65
CA SER A 7 14.44 -10.72 6.94
C SER A 7 14.38 -9.49 7.86
N TRP A 8 13.46 -9.47 8.81
CA TRP A 8 13.35 -8.38 9.80
C TRP A 8 14.65 -8.16 10.58
N ALA A 9 15.33 -9.25 10.94
CA ALA A 9 16.65 -9.21 11.59
C ALA A 9 17.71 -8.51 10.72
N GLU A 10 17.68 -8.66 9.39
CA GLU A 10 18.63 -7.99 8.50
C GLU A 10 18.32 -6.50 8.34
N ILE A 11 17.03 -6.15 8.23
CA ILE A 11 16.60 -4.76 8.17
C ILE A 11 16.91 -4.05 9.49
N ALA A 12 16.74 -4.72 10.64
CA ALA A 12 17.08 -4.14 11.94
C ALA A 12 18.58 -3.86 12.10
N LYS A 13 19.47 -4.65 11.47
CA LYS A 13 20.92 -4.41 11.49
C LYS A 13 21.31 -3.08 10.84
N THR A 14 20.53 -2.56 9.89
CA THR A 14 20.82 -1.24 9.30
C THR A 14 20.38 -0.07 10.19
N PHE A 15 19.67 -0.34 11.28
CA PHE A 15 19.21 0.65 12.25
C PHE A 15 19.71 0.28 13.66
N PRO A 16 20.99 0.54 14.01
CA PRO A 16 21.59 0.10 15.27
C PRO A 16 20.92 0.68 16.54
N LEU A 17 20.13 1.75 16.40
CA LEU A 17 19.36 2.37 17.48
C LEU A 17 17.90 1.89 17.55
N ARG A 18 17.49 0.95 16.70
CA ARG A 18 16.11 0.44 16.63
C ARG A 18 16.10 -1.06 16.84
N THR A 19 15.12 -1.55 17.60
CA THR A 19 14.90 -2.98 17.79
C THR A 19 14.08 -3.55 16.63
N GLU A 20 14.20 -4.85 16.40
CA GLU A 20 13.45 -5.56 15.34
C GLU A 20 11.93 -5.35 15.45
N GLY A 21 11.40 -5.32 16.67
CA GLY A 21 9.99 -5.00 16.93
C GLY A 21 9.59 -3.56 16.57
N SER A 22 10.49 -2.58 16.81
CA SER A 22 10.26 -1.18 16.44
C SER A 22 10.25 -1.00 14.92
N VAL A 23 11.20 -1.63 14.21
CA VAL A 23 11.28 -1.62 12.75
C VAL A 23 10.05 -2.29 12.13
N LYS A 24 9.61 -3.43 12.67
CA LYS A 24 8.39 -4.11 12.22
C LYS A 24 7.15 -3.24 12.40
N LYS A 25 6.98 -2.62 13.57
CA LYS A 25 5.82 -1.75 13.86
C LYS A 25 5.78 -0.54 12.94
N HIS A 26 6.93 0.11 12.71
CA HIS A 26 7.05 1.24 11.79
C HIS A 26 6.73 0.82 10.35
N TRP A 27 7.27 -0.31 9.89
CA TRP A 27 6.98 -0.81 8.55
C TRP A 27 5.50 -1.17 8.34
N TYR A 28 4.85 -1.85 9.29
CA TYR A 28 3.42 -2.14 9.16
C TYR A 28 2.57 -0.87 9.14
N LYS A 29 2.88 0.09 10.02
CA LYS A 29 2.18 1.37 10.06
C LYS A 29 2.37 2.12 8.74
N ASP A 30 3.60 2.38 8.32
CA ASP A 30 3.88 3.29 7.21
C ASP A 30 3.84 2.64 5.82
N MET A 31 3.94 1.30 5.72
CA MET A 31 3.87 0.59 4.43
C MET A 31 2.54 -0.16 4.20
N HIS A 32 1.81 -0.56 5.23
CA HIS A 32 0.52 -1.28 5.07
C HIS A 32 -0.70 -0.46 5.49
N TYR A 33 -0.56 0.44 6.47
CA TYR A 33 -1.66 1.28 6.96
C TYR A 33 -1.40 2.75 6.64
N ALA A 34 -1.39 3.07 5.34
CA ALA A 34 -1.44 4.46 4.95
C ALA A 34 -2.89 4.94 5.06
N GLU A 35 -3.12 5.99 5.84
CA GLU A 35 -4.41 6.70 5.82
C GLU A 35 -4.55 7.42 4.48
N PHE A 36 -5.74 7.36 3.89
CA PHE A 36 -6.09 8.08 2.66
C PHE A 36 -7.13 9.15 3.02
N ALA A 37 -6.78 10.41 2.82
CA ALA A 37 -7.75 11.49 2.85
C ALA A 37 -8.74 11.36 1.68
N GLU A 38 -9.85 12.10 1.72
CA GLU A 38 -10.89 12.03 0.69
C GLU A 38 -10.35 12.39 -0.71
N ASP A 39 -9.47 13.38 -0.80
CA ASP A 39 -8.80 13.77 -2.05
C ASP A 39 -7.84 12.67 -2.55
N GLU A 40 -7.11 12.03 -1.65
CA GLU A 40 -6.20 10.92 -1.97
C GLU A 40 -6.97 9.66 -2.41
N SER A 41 -8.13 9.41 -1.81
CA SER A 41 -9.05 8.34 -2.18
C SER A 41 -9.60 8.53 -3.60
N ALA A 42 -10.00 9.76 -3.95
CA ALA A 42 -10.42 10.11 -5.30
C ALA A 42 -9.27 9.96 -6.32
N ALA A 43 -8.06 10.42 -5.95
CA ALA A 43 -6.86 10.26 -6.78
C ALA A 43 -6.50 8.79 -6.98
N LEU A 44 -6.62 7.96 -5.94
CA LEU A 44 -6.41 6.52 -6.00
C LEU A 44 -7.42 5.86 -6.95
N MET A 45 -8.71 6.19 -6.85
CA MET A 45 -9.73 5.67 -7.77
C MET A 45 -9.44 6.06 -9.22
N SER A 46 -9.08 7.33 -9.46
CA SER A 46 -8.73 7.82 -10.81
C SER A 46 -7.51 7.08 -11.35
N ALA A 47 -6.47 6.90 -10.54
CA ALA A 47 -5.27 6.17 -10.93
C ALA A 47 -5.55 4.68 -11.21
N ILE A 48 -6.43 4.02 -10.43
CA ILE A 48 -6.83 2.63 -10.71
C ILE A 48 -7.55 2.52 -12.06
N LYS A 49 -8.41 3.49 -12.40
CA LYS A 49 -9.10 3.54 -13.69
C LYS A 49 -8.15 3.83 -14.86
N GLU A 50 -7.13 4.67 -14.65
CA GLU A 50 -6.14 5.06 -15.66
C GLU A 50 -5.10 3.95 -15.93
N TYR A 51 -4.59 3.31 -14.87
CA TYR A 51 -3.47 2.37 -14.96
C TYR A 51 -3.87 0.89 -14.86
N GLU A 52 -5.15 0.59 -14.60
CA GLU A 52 -5.72 -0.73 -14.30
C GLU A 52 -5.33 -1.31 -12.93
N ASN A 53 -6.21 -2.14 -12.35
CA ASN A 53 -6.12 -2.69 -10.98
C ASN A 53 -4.98 -3.72 -10.77
N ASN A 54 -4.06 -3.85 -11.72
CA ASN A 54 -2.89 -4.71 -11.67
C ASN A 54 -1.57 -3.91 -11.64
N LYS A 55 -1.60 -2.57 -11.79
CA LYS A 55 -0.40 -1.70 -11.77
C LYS A 55 -0.21 -0.92 -10.47
N TRP A 56 -0.38 -1.59 -9.33
CA TRP A 56 -0.27 -0.99 -7.98
C TRP A 56 1.01 -0.19 -7.73
N LYS A 57 2.13 -0.59 -8.34
CA LYS A 57 3.39 0.13 -8.23
C LYS A 57 3.32 1.54 -8.83
N VAL A 58 2.68 1.67 -10.00
CA VAL A 58 2.49 2.96 -10.68
C VAL A 58 1.41 3.77 -9.98
N ILE A 59 0.32 3.12 -9.60
CA ILE A 59 -0.79 3.74 -8.86
C ILE A 59 -0.25 4.35 -7.56
N GLY A 60 0.44 3.55 -6.73
CA GLY A 60 1.01 4.03 -5.47
C GLY A 60 1.98 5.21 -5.65
N GLN A 61 2.82 5.16 -6.68
CA GLN A 61 3.70 6.28 -7.01
C GLN A 61 2.91 7.55 -7.39
N LYS A 62 1.80 7.42 -8.12
CA LYS A 62 0.91 8.53 -8.50
C LYS A 62 0.20 9.16 -7.30
N VAL A 63 -0.30 8.34 -6.37
CA VAL A 63 -0.97 8.81 -5.15
C VAL A 63 0.00 9.17 -4.02
N GLY A 64 1.30 8.93 -4.20
CA GLY A 64 2.31 9.14 -3.14
C GLY A 64 2.19 8.15 -1.98
N LYS A 65 1.56 6.99 -2.19
CA LYS A 65 1.27 5.99 -1.16
C LYS A 65 1.90 4.64 -1.50
N PRO A 66 2.18 3.77 -0.51
CA PRO A 66 2.71 2.44 -0.79
C PRO A 66 1.75 1.62 -1.64
N ALA A 67 2.26 0.94 -2.67
CA ALA A 67 1.46 0.11 -3.58
C ALA A 67 0.54 -0.90 -2.85
N LYS A 68 1.06 -1.50 -1.76
CA LYS A 68 0.29 -2.44 -0.92
C LYS A 68 -0.83 -1.76 -0.15
N ALA A 69 -0.62 -0.56 0.36
CA ALA A 69 -1.66 0.22 1.02
C ALA A 69 -2.76 0.63 0.01
N CYS A 70 -2.36 1.07 -1.19
CA CYS A 70 -3.30 1.37 -2.28
C CYS A 70 -4.15 0.15 -2.67
N GLU A 71 -3.52 -1.01 -2.83
CA GLU A 71 -4.22 -2.27 -3.16
C GLU A 71 -5.24 -2.63 -2.07
N GLN A 72 -4.83 -2.58 -0.80
CA GLN A 72 -5.67 -2.93 0.34
C GLN A 72 -6.85 -1.97 0.46
N TYR A 73 -6.57 -0.66 0.49
CA TYR A 73 -7.60 0.38 0.58
C TYR A 73 -8.58 0.28 -0.58
N ALA A 74 -8.10 0.04 -1.81
CA ALA A 74 -8.97 -0.07 -2.97
C ALA A 74 -9.90 -1.30 -2.91
N LYS A 75 -9.43 -2.44 -2.39
CA LYS A 75 -10.29 -3.62 -2.23
C LYS A 75 -11.40 -3.40 -1.19
N GLU A 76 -11.12 -2.63 -0.15
CA GLU A 76 -12.07 -2.33 0.93
C GLU A 76 -13.05 -1.22 0.56
N HIS A 77 -12.58 -0.14 -0.08
CA HIS A 77 -13.38 1.05 -0.41
C HIS A 77 -13.93 1.05 -1.84
N PHE A 78 -13.31 0.34 -2.77
CA PHE A 78 -13.73 0.24 -4.18
C PHE A 78 -13.93 -1.21 -4.63
N PRO A 79 -14.69 -2.06 -3.90
CA PRO A 79 -14.88 -3.46 -4.25
C PRO A 79 -15.51 -3.64 -5.65
N ASP A 80 -16.30 -2.68 -6.12
CA ASP A 80 -16.87 -2.62 -7.46
C ASP A 80 -15.83 -2.67 -8.59
N LEU A 81 -14.62 -2.11 -8.37
CA LEU A 81 -13.55 -2.11 -9.37
C LEU A 81 -12.90 -3.49 -9.54
N PHE A 82 -13.14 -4.41 -8.61
CA PHE A 82 -12.53 -5.74 -8.58
C PHE A 82 -13.53 -6.85 -8.82
N ASN A 83 -14.80 -6.62 -8.50
CA ASN A 83 -15.88 -7.57 -8.75
C ASN A 83 -17.05 -6.90 -9.49
N PRO A 84 -16.92 -6.71 -10.81
CA PRO A 84 -17.97 -6.07 -11.61
C PRO A 84 -19.28 -6.88 -11.65
N ALA A 85 -19.26 -8.15 -11.22
CA ALA A 85 -20.41 -9.07 -11.32
C ALA A 85 -21.47 -8.93 -10.21
N LYS A 86 -21.29 -8.05 -9.22
CA LYS A 86 -22.29 -7.82 -8.14
C LYS A 86 -23.29 -6.69 -8.41
N ARG A 87 -23.28 -6.10 -9.61
CA ARG A 87 -24.43 -5.31 -10.12
C ARG A 87 -25.35 -6.24 -10.90
N GLY A 88 -26.16 -7.00 -10.17
CA GLY A 88 -27.23 -7.86 -10.70
C GLY A 88 -28.32 -7.96 -9.67
#